data_AF-A0A2E9L9T4-F1
#
_entry.id   AF-A0A2E9L9T4-F1
#
_cell.length_a   1.000
_cell.length_b   1.000
_cell.length_c   1.000
_cell.angle_alpha   90.00
_cell.angle_beta   90.00
_cell.angle_gamma   90.00
#
_symmetry.space_group_name_H-M   'P 1'
#
loop_
_entity.id
_entity.type
_entity.pdbx_description
1 polymer ?
#
loop_
_entity_poly.entity_id
_entity_poly.type
_entity_poly.pdbx_seq_one_letter_code
_entity_poly.pdbx_strand_id
1 'polypeptide(L)'
;MRREALYVLTIAIGLLISAKYAQWPVDIWCIGLFCYLFWNTNRKERIEMIAVLAFATPMELFFSEVWLIYEYQRGFMPLFVPVGHYFLFDLGRRVSQRIPERSPMPLVLLLVPFVVYGAVKGTDTSAVLLILLTLGFTQWGPEPRLYASMVWLALFMELWGTFLGNWTWAANVPWTGLTAWNPPLLVGAFYCFGDLLVNLSVAKFEGQPMAEVNHDVLG
;
A
#
# COMPACT_ATOMS: atom_id res chain seq x y z
N MET A 1 1.53 7.04 -22.82
CA MET A 1 2.41 6.68 -21.69
C MET A 1 1.90 5.37 -21.09
N ARG A 2 2.75 4.40 -20.74
CA ARG A 2 2.31 3.20 -20.01
C ARG A 2 1.79 3.63 -18.63
N ARG A 3 0.66 3.08 -18.16
CA ARG A 3 0.01 3.47 -16.89
C ARG A 3 0.98 3.36 -15.70
N GLU A 4 1.86 2.36 -15.72
CA GLU A 4 2.87 2.17 -14.69
C GLU A 4 3.79 3.39 -14.54
N ALA A 5 4.30 3.92 -15.66
CA ALA A 5 5.15 5.11 -15.65
C ALA A 5 4.37 6.34 -15.19
N LEU A 6 3.09 6.47 -15.59
CA LEU A 6 2.22 7.54 -15.12
C LEU A 6 2.04 7.51 -13.60
N TYR A 7 1.80 6.34 -13.01
CA TYR A 7 1.66 6.20 -11.55
C TYR A 7 2.97 6.47 -10.81
N VAL A 8 4.07 5.89 -11.27
CA VAL A 8 5.39 6.12 -10.66
C VAL A 8 5.76 7.60 -10.68
N LEU A 9 5.58 8.28 -11.83
CA LEU A 9 5.85 9.71 -11.94
C LEU A 9 4.88 10.54 -11.10
N THR A 10 3.59 10.18 -11.07
CA THR A 10 2.59 10.87 -10.24
C THR A 10 2.95 10.79 -8.75
N ILE A 11 3.35 9.61 -8.26
CA ILE A 11 3.74 9.41 -6.87
C ILE A 11 5.06 10.14 -6.58
N ALA A 12 6.11 9.89 -7.37
CA ALA A 12 7.44 10.43 -7.10
C ALA A 12 7.47 11.97 -7.16
N ILE A 13 6.91 12.56 -8.22
CA ILE A 13 6.87 14.01 -8.41
C ILE A 13 5.81 14.63 -7.51
N GLY A 14 4.64 13.99 -7.34
CA GLY A 14 3.58 14.48 -6.47
C GLY A 14 4.05 14.62 -5.02
N LEU A 15 4.72 13.61 -4.47
CA LEU A 15 5.28 13.68 -3.12
C LEU A 15 6.37 14.74 -2.98
N LEU A 16 7.19 14.94 -4.02
CA LEU A 16 8.19 16.02 -4.04
C LEU A 16 7.53 17.41 -4.03
N ILE A 17 6.51 17.59 -4.88
CA ILE A 17 5.78 18.86 -4.98
C ILE A 17 5.04 19.15 -3.67
N SER A 18 4.37 18.13 -3.12
CA SER A 18 3.66 18.22 -1.84
C SER A 18 4.61 18.64 -0.73
N ALA A 19 5.76 17.98 -0.56
CA ALA A 19 6.70 18.28 0.51
C ALA A 19 7.32 19.68 0.41
N LYS A 20 7.74 20.09 -0.80
CA LYS A 20 8.55 21.30 -0.99
C LYS A 20 7.75 22.57 -1.28
N TYR A 21 6.58 22.45 -1.90
CA TYR A 21 5.82 23.60 -2.39
C TYR A 21 4.42 23.66 -1.75
N ALA A 22 3.50 22.79 -2.18
CA ALA A 22 2.12 22.79 -1.72
C ALA A 22 1.42 21.46 -2.04
N GLN A 23 0.44 21.08 -1.21
CA GLN A 23 -0.38 19.89 -1.45
C GLN A 23 -1.42 20.07 -2.57
N TRP A 24 -2.04 21.25 -2.65
CA TRP A 24 -3.22 21.48 -3.50
C TRP A 24 -3.00 21.20 -5.00
N PRO A 25 -1.82 21.45 -5.62
CA PRO A 25 -1.62 21.09 -7.02
C PRO A 25 -1.62 19.56 -7.22
N VAL A 26 -1.11 18.83 -6.21
CA VAL A 26 -1.07 17.37 -6.20
C VAL A 26 -2.46 16.79 -5.99
N ASP A 27 -3.26 17.41 -5.10
CA ASP A 27 -4.68 17.08 -4.90
C ASP A 27 -5.45 17.19 -6.21
N ILE A 28 -5.36 18.34 -6.90
CA ILE A 28 -6.05 18.57 -8.17
C ILE A 28 -5.61 17.55 -9.23
N TRP A 29 -4.30 17.30 -9.36
CA TRP A 29 -3.79 16.34 -10.32
C TRP A 29 -4.28 14.92 -10.04
N CYS A 30 -4.13 14.44 -8.81
CA CYS A 30 -4.46 13.07 -8.45
C CYS A 30 -5.96 12.82 -8.53
N ILE A 31 -6.79 13.74 -8.03
CA ILE A 31 -8.25 13.62 -8.14
C ILE A 31 -8.68 13.69 -9.62
N GLY A 32 -8.11 14.61 -10.40
CA GLY A 32 -8.40 14.72 -11.84
C GLY A 32 -8.02 13.44 -12.60
N LEU A 33 -6.84 12.89 -12.34
CA LEU A 33 -6.40 11.63 -12.93
C LEU A 33 -7.29 10.46 -12.51
N PHE A 34 -7.66 10.38 -11.24
CA PHE A 34 -8.57 9.36 -10.73
C PHE A 34 -9.94 9.42 -11.41
N CYS A 35 -10.55 10.61 -11.49
CA CYS A 35 -11.82 10.81 -12.20
C CYS A 35 -11.73 10.45 -13.68
N TYR A 36 -10.63 10.83 -14.35
CA TYR A 36 -10.38 10.45 -15.74
C TYR A 36 -10.31 8.93 -15.91
N LEU A 37 -9.56 8.22 -15.06
CA LEU A 37 -9.46 6.77 -15.11
C LEU A 37 -10.80 6.10 -14.83
N PHE A 38 -11.54 6.59 -13.84
CA PHE A 38 -12.85 6.06 -13.47
C PHE A 38 -13.83 6.13 -14.64
N TRP A 39 -13.84 7.25 -15.37
CA TRP A 39 -14.71 7.43 -16.54
C TRP A 39 -14.33 6.49 -17.69
N ASN A 40 -13.04 6.26 -17.89
CA ASN A 40 -12.51 5.55 -19.06
C ASN A 40 -12.23 4.05 -18.84
N THR A 41 -12.54 3.51 -17.66
CA THR A 41 -12.34 2.09 -17.38
C THR A 41 -13.64 1.26 -17.31
N ASN A 42 -13.49 -0.07 -17.23
CA ASN A 42 -14.56 -1.05 -17.17
C ASN A 42 -15.17 -1.17 -15.76
N ARG A 43 -16.26 -1.93 -15.65
CA ARG A 43 -17.00 -2.12 -14.38
C ARG A 43 -16.12 -2.70 -13.27
N LYS A 44 -15.29 -3.70 -13.58
CA LYS A 44 -14.40 -4.35 -12.60
C LYS A 44 -13.43 -3.36 -11.98
N GLU A 45 -12.72 -2.61 -12.81
CA GLU A 45 -11.75 -1.62 -12.34
C GLU A 45 -12.44 -0.48 -11.58
N ARG A 46 -13.65 -0.07 -11.96
CA ARG A 46 -14.43 0.90 -11.16
C ARG A 46 -14.77 0.37 -9.76
N ILE A 47 -15.09 -0.91 -9.62
CA ILE A 47 -15.35 -1.53 -8.32
C ILE A 47 -14.06 -1.55 -7.49
N GLU A 48 -12.93 -1.94 -8.08
CA GLU A 48 -11.61 -1.90 -7.43
C GLU A 48 -11.28 -0.48 -6.94
N MET A 49 -11.45 0.53 -7.80
CA MET A 49 -11.24 1.93 -7.46
C MET A 49 -12.05 2.37 -6.23
N ILE A 50 -13.36 2.09 -6.22
CA ILE A 50 -14.23 2.47 -5.11
C ILE A 50 -13.86 1.67 -3.85
N ALA A 51 -13.58 0.38 -3.97
CA ALA A 51 -13.21 -0.48 -2.85
C ALA A 51 -11.91 0.00 -2.19
N VAL A 52 -10.88 0.34 -2.97
CA VAL A 52 -9.64 0.90 -2.44
C VAL A 52 -9.91 2.18 -1.65
N LEU A 53 -10.67 3.14 -2.21
CA LEU A 53 -11.02 4.36 -1.49
C LEU A 53 -11.81 4.06 -0.20
N ALA A 54 -12.76 3.14 -0.24
CA ALA A 54 -13.61 2.80 0.89
C ALA A 54 -12.87 2.14 2.06
N PHE A 55 -11.80 1.37 1.79
CA PHE A 55 -10.98 0.77 2.84
C PHE A 55 -9.77 1.60 3.23
N ALA A 56 -9.06 2.16 2.25
CA ALA A 56 -7.83 2.90 2.50
C ALA A 56 -8.10 4.22 3.24
N THR A 57 -9.14 4.97 2.86
CA THR A 57 -9.45 6.27 3.51
C THR A 57 -9.68 6.16 5.02
N PRO A 58 -10.60 5.30 5.52
CA PRO A 58 -10.81 5.19 6.96
C PRO A 58 -9.61 4.57 7.69
N MET A 59 -8.88 3.65 7.04
CA MET A 59 -7.69 3.06 7.63
C MET A 59 -6.57 4.11 7.79
N GLU A 60 -6.36 4.92 6.76
CA GLU A 60 -5.40 6.02 6.76
C GLU A 60 -5.74 7.05 7.84
N LEU A 61 -7.00 7.51 7.88
CA LEU A 61 -7.48 8.43 8.91
C LEU A 61 -7.34 7.84 10.32
N PHE A 62 -7.58 6.54 10.49
CA PHE A 62 -7.35 5.89 11.77
C PHE A 62 -5.87 5.88 12.13
N PHE A 63 -4.98 5.56 11.20
CA PHE A 63 -3.54 5.53 11.44
C PHE A 63 -2.95 6.91 11.72
N SER A 64 -3.35 7.93 10.95
CA SER A 64 -2.77 9.27 11.06
C SER A 64 -3.46 10.17 12.09
N GLU A 65 -4.79 10.06 12.29
CA GLU A 65 -5.55 11.02 13.11
C GLU A 65 -6.03 10.44 14.45
N VAL A 66 -6.12 9.12 14.58
CA VAL A 66 -6.63 8.47 15.80
C VAL A 66 -5.52 7.73 16.54
N TRP A 67 -4.83 6.82 15.86
CA TRP A 67 -3.75 6.01 16.43
C TRP A 67 -2.42 6.76 16.47
N LEU A 68 -2.23 7.77 15.60
CA LEU A 68 -1.04 8.61 15.52
C LEU A 68 0.25 7.78 15.37
N ILE A 69 0.19 6.72 14.56
CA ILE A 69 1.37 5.88 14.27
C ILE A 69 2.34 6.59 13.32
N TYR A 70 1.84 7.59 12.57
CA TYR A 70 2.62 8.60 11.87
C TYR A 70 1.80 9.87 11.74
N GLU A 71 2.48 10.99 11.48
CA GLU A 71 1.85 12.29 11.26
C GLU A 71 2.28 12.88 9.93
N TYR A 72 1.33 13.52 9.23
CA TYR A 72 1.60 14.26 8.00
C TYR A 72 2.23 15.63 8.31
N GLN A 73 3.10 16.10 7.42
CA GLN A 73 3.82 17.39 7.52
C GLN A 73 2.89 18.58 7.84
N ARG A 74 1.65 18.54 7.33
CA ARG A 74 0.65 19.61 7.46
C ARG A 74 -0.48 19.28 8.45
N GLY A 75 -0.27 18.27 9.29
CA GLY A 75 -1.15 17.91 10.41
C GLY A 75 -2.43 17.17 10.05
N PHE A 76 -2.81 17.07 8.78
CA PHE A 76 -3.96 16.27 8.34
C PHE A 76 -3.62 15.50 7.07
N MET A 77 -4.23 14.33 6.90
CA MET A 77 -4.13 13.52 5.69
C MET A 77 -4.48 14.33 4.42
N PRO A 78 -3.54 14.44 3.44
CA PRO A 78 -3.81 15.12 2.16
C PRO A 78 -4.90 14.42 1.33
N LEU A 79 -5.65 15.19 0.53
CA LEU A 79 -6.76 14.66 -0.26
C LEU A 79 -6.32 13.75 -1.41
N PHE A 80 -5.08 13.90 -1.89
CA PHE A 80 -4.51 12.99 -2.87
C PHE A 80 -4.22 11.59 -2.31
N VAL A 81 -4.15 11.39 -0.99
CA VAL A 81 -3.73 10.10 -0.40
C VAL A 81 -4.73 8.97 -0.69
N PRO A 82 -6.05 9.14 -0.45
CA PRO A 82 -7.04 8.11 -0.81
C PRO A 82 -6.96 7.63 -2.27
N VAL A 83 -6.82 8.55 -3.22
CA VAL A 83 -6.70 8.20 -4.65
C VAL A 83 -5.30 7.71 -5.02
N GLY A 84 -4.27 8.14 -4.28
CA GLY A 84 -2.90 7.65 -4.39
C GLY A 84 -2.78 6.17 -4.05
N HIS A 85 -3.52 5.69 -3.05
CA HIS A 85 -3.62 4.27 -2.72
C HIS A 85 -4.12 3.44 -3.90
N TYR A 86 -5.08 3.95 -4.69
CA TYR A 86 -5.50 3.27 -5.92
C TYR A 86 -4.39 3.23 -6.99
N PHE A 87 -3.62 4.30 -7.15
CA PHE A 87 -2.50 4.31 -8.10
C PHE A 87 -1.42 3.30 -7.72
N LEU A 88 -1.12 3.19 -6.42
CA LEU A 88 -0.18 2.20 -5.91
C LEU A 88 -0.74 0.77 -6.07
N PHE A 89 -2.01 0.55 -5.79
CA PHE A 89 -2.71 -0.72 -6.00
C PHE A 89 -2.66 -1.18 -7.46
N ASP A 90 -3.10 -0.35 -8.42
CA ASP A 90 -3.10 -0.73 -9.84
C ASP A 90 -1.66 -0.91 -10.38
N LEU A 91 -0.70 -0.13 -9.87
CA LEU A 91 0.71 -0.35 -10.15
C LEU A 91 1.17 -1.72 -9.62
N GLY A 92 0.84 -2.07 -8.38
CA GLY A 92 1.17 -3.34 -7.75
C GLY A 92 0.61 -4.53 -8.51
N ARG A 93 -0.63 -4.43 -8.97
CA ARG A 93 -1.28 -5.44 -9.83
C ARG A 93 -0.58 -5.59 -11.18
N ARG A 94 -0.14 -4.49 -11.81
CA ARG A 94 0.61 -4.55 -13.07
C ARG A 94 2.03 -5.10 -12.89
N VAL A 95 2.66 -4.83 -11.75
CA VAL A 95 3.98 -5.37 -11.41
C VAL A 95 3.88 -6.85 -11.08
N SER A 96 2.85 -7.29 -10.35
CA SER A 96 2.66 -8.69 -9.94
C SER A 96 2.54 -9.64 -11.13
N GLN A 97 1.92 -9.20 -12.23
CA GLN A 97 1.84 -9.95 -13.50
C GLN A 97 3.21 -10.29 -14.10
N ARG A 98 4.26 -9.55 -13.74
CA ARG A 98 5.64 -9.78 -14.19
C ARG A 98 6.48 -10.59 -13.20
N ILE A 99 5.96 -10.85 -12.00
CA ILE A 99 6.64 -11.64 -10.98
C ILE A 99 6.41 -13.13 -11.29
N PRO A 100 7.48 -13.95 -11.39
CA PRO A 100 7.33 -15.40 -11.53
C PRO A 100 6.59 -15.99 -10.33
N GLU A 101 5.74 -16.99 -10.54
CA GLU A 101 4.90 -17.60 -9.48
C GLU A 101 5.69 -18.14 -8.29
N ARG A 102 6.95 -18.55 -8.49
CA ARG A 102 7.83 -19.08 -7.44
C ARG A 102 8.54 -17.99 -6.62
N SER A 103 8.46 -16.75 -7.04
CA SER A 103 9.23 -15.63 -6.45
C SER A 103 8.58 -14.88 -5.28
N PRO A 104 7.24 -14.90 -5.03
CA PRO A 104 6.66 -14.08 -3.96
C PRO A 104 7.27 -14.34 -2.58
N MET A 105 7.37 -15.60 -2.19
CA MET A 105 7.92 -15.98 -0.89
C MET A 105 9.40 -15.60 -0.75
N PRO A 106 10.30 -15.95 -1.70
CA PRO A 106 11.67 -15.45 -1.69
C PRO A 106 11.78 -13.92 -1.60
N LEU A 107 10.95 -13.18 -2.34
CA LEU A 107 10.97 -11.71 -2.34
C LEU A 107 10.61 -11.11 -0.97
N VAL A 108 9.66 -11.71 -0.25
CA VAL A 108 9.31 -11.28 1.12
C VAL A 108 10.41 -11.69 2.11
N LEU A 109 10.96 -12.91 1.96
CA LEU A 109 12.01 -13.44 2.85
C LEU A 109 13.31 -12.61 2.80
N LEU A 110 13.58 -11.89 1.71
CA LEU A 110 14.70 -10.94 1.62
C LEU A 110 14.67 -9.84 2.69
N LEU A 111 13.50 -9.53 3.27
CA LEU A 111 13.35 -8.53 4.32
C LEU A 111 13.64 -9.08 5.72
N VAL A 112 13.61 -10.41 5.91
CA VAL A 112 13.77 -11.07 7.23
C VAL A 112 15.07 -10.68 7.94
N PRO A 113 16.25 -10.61 7.29
CA PRO A 113 17.48 -10.19 7.97
C PRO A 113 17.37 -8.81 8.63
N PHE A 114 16.67 -7.86 7.99
CA PHE A 114 16.44 -6.53 8.54
C PHE A 114 15.45 -6.55 9.71
N VAL A 115 14.41 -7.38 9.64
CA VAL A 115 13.46 -7.60 10.75
C VAL A 115 14.18 -8.15 11.97
N VAL A 116 15.01 -9.19 11.79
CA VAL A 116 15.80 -9.79 12.87
C VAL A 116 16.75 -8.76 13.48
N TYR A 117 17.43 -7.98 12.64
CA TYR A 117 18.31 -6.90 13.10
C TYR A 117 17.55 -5.86 13.93
N GLY A 118 16.43 -5.35 13.42
CA GLY A 118 15.59 -4.35 14.10
C GLY A 118 15.03 -4.85 15.42
N ALA A 119 14.61 -6.12 15.47
CA ALA A 119 14.10 -6.77 16.68
C ALA A 119 15.19 -6.96 17.74
N VAL A 120 16.37 -7.48 17.35
CA VAL A 120 17.50 -7.69 18.28
C VAL A 120 18.02 -6.37 18.84
N LYS A 121 18.04 -5.30 18.03
CA LYS A 121 18.42 -3.96 18.49
C LYS A 121 17.32 -3.23 19.25
N GLY A 122 16.09 -3.74 19.23
CA GLY A 122 14.93 -3.07 19.82
C GLY A 122 14.52 -1.78 19.09
N THR A 123 15.00 -1.55 17.87
CA THR A 123 14.73 -0.31 17.10
C THR A 123 13.54 -0.43 16.16
N ASP A 124 13.16 -1.66 15.79
CA ASP A 124 11.95 -1.93 14.99
C ASP A 124 11.37 -3.30 15.39
N THR A 125 10.74 -3.36 16.56
CA THR A 125 10.11 -4.60 17.06
C THR A 125 8.76 -4.86 16.39
N SER A 126 8.08 -3.82 15.89
CA SER A 126 6.81 -3.93 15.17
C SER A 126 6.94 -4.77 13.90
N ALA A 127 8.09 -4.69 13.22
CA ALA A 127 8.38 -5.46 12.01
C ALA A 127 8.26 -6.99 12.19
N VAL A 128 8.41 -7.52 13.41
CA VAL A 128 8.20 -8.95 13.69
C VAL A 128 6.75 -9.36 13.46
N LEU A 129 5.79 -8.57 13.95
CA LEU A 129 4.37 -8.85 13.72
C LEU A 129 4.03 -8.66 12.25
N LEU A 130 4.54 -7.59 11.65
CA LEU A 130 4.25 -7.26 10.25
C LEU A 130 4.81 -8.32 9.28
N ILE A 131 6.02 -8.86 9.51
CA ILE A 131 6.56 -9.92 8.65
C ILE A 131 5.74 -11.20 8.76
N LEU A 132 5.26 -11.55 9.96
CA LEU A 132 4.41 -12.73 10.15
C LEU A 132 3.08 -12.59 9.40
N LEU A 133 2.47 -11.40 9.44
CA LEU A 133 1.28 -11.09 8.66
C LEU A 133 1.56 -11.17 7.16
N THR A 134 2.62 -10.53 6.66
CA THR A 134 2.99 -10.56 5.25
C THR A 134 3.28 -11.99 4.77
N LEU A 135 4.00 -12.79 5.54
CA LEU A 135 4.26 -14.20 5.25
C LEU A 135 2.94 -14.99 5.21
N GLY A 136 2.02 -14.73 6.15
CA GLY A 136 0.71 -15.35 6.17
C GLY A 136 -0.12 -15.03 4.93
N PHE A 137 -0.20 -13.76 4.53
CA PHE A 137 -0.85 -13.37 3.27
C PHE A 137 -0.18 -14.01 2.06
N THR A 138 1.16 -14.03 2.02
CA THR A 138 1.91 -14.60 0.89
C THR A 138 1.75 -16.12 0.80
N GLN A 139 1.61 -16.82 1.92
CA GLN A 139 1.49 -18.28 1.97
C GLN A 139 0.06 -18.76 1.72
N TRP A 140 -0.95 -18.06 2.26
CA TRP A 140 -2.34 -18.53 2.28
C TRP A 140 -3.34 -17.61 1.61
N GLY A 141 -2.94 -16.40 1.23
CA GLY A 141 -3.83 -15.46 0.55
C GLY A 141 -3.95 -15.76 -0.94
N PRO A 142 -5.02 -15.27 -1.59
CA PRO A 142 -5.34 -15.57 -2.99
C PRO A 142 -4.35 -15.00 -4.01
N GLU A 143 -3.63 -13.93 -3.66
CA GLU A 143 -2.76 -13.20 -4.61
C GLU A 143 -1.31 -13.01 -4.11
N PRO A 144 -0.51 -14.09 -3.93
CA PRO A 144 0.86 -13.99 -3.41
C PRO A 144 1.75 -13.01 -4.17
N ARG A 145 1.62 -12.97 -5.51
CA ARG A 145 2.40 -12.06 -6.36
C ARG A 145 2.05 -10.60 -6.13
N LEU A 146 0.77 -10.28 -5.84
CA LEU A 146 0.34 -8.93 -5.50
C LEU A 146 0.88 -8.52 -4.14
N TYR A 147 0.81 -9.41 -3.14
CA TYR A 147 1.35 -9.12 -1.81
C TYR A 147 2.85 -8.84 -1.87
N ALA A 148 3.61 -9.67 -2.58
CA ALA A 148 5.04 -9.44 -2.78
C ALA A 148 5.34 -8.13 -3.52
N SER A 149 4.59 -7.79 -4.58
CA SER A 149 4.80 -6.52 -5.28
C SER A 149 4.47 -5.32 -4.39
N MET A 150 3.38 -5.38 -3.63
CA MET A 150 2.91 -4.28 -2.79
C MET A 150 3.83 -4.04 -1.60
N VAL A 151 4.40 -5.08 -0.99
CA VAL A 151 5.39 -4.92 0.09
C VAL A 151 6.58 -4.06 -0.38
N TRP A 152 7.12 -4.35 -1.55
CA TRP A 152 8.26 -3.60 -2.10
C TRP A 152 7.86 -2.21 -2.58
N LEU A 153 6.74 -2.08 -3.30
CA LEU A 153 6.27 -0.78 -3.80
C LEU A 153 5.90 0.18 -2.66
N ALA A 154 5.21 -0.33 -1.62
CA ALA A 154 4.93 0.44 -0.41
C ALA A 154 6.22 0.86 0.28
N LEU A 155 7.19 -0.04 0.46
CA LEU A 155 8.48 0.29 1.06
C LEU A 155 9.23 1.39 0.27
N PHE A 156 9.28 1.32 -1.05
CA PHE A 156 9.92 2.37 -1.86
C PHE A 156 9.20 3.72 -1.74
N MET A 157 7.86 3.71 -1.77
CA MET A 157 7.05 4.91 -1.64
C MET A 157 7.23 5.54 -0.24
N GLU A 158 7.25 4.72 0.80
CA GLU A 158 7.45 5.13 2.20
C GLU A 158 8.85 5.69 2.45
N LEU A 159 9.89 5.05 1.91
CA LEU A 159 11.25 5.57 1.97
C LEU A 159 11.34 6.93 1.29
N TRP A 160 10.67 7.11 0.14
CA TRP A 160 10.65 8.38 -0.56
C TRP A 160 9.85 9.46 0.18
N GLY A 161 8.66 9.12 0.66
CA GLY A 161 7.77 10.02 1.38
C GLY A 161 8.36 10.54 2.68
N THR A 162 8.92 9.65 3.49
CA THR A 162 9.56 10.01 4.77
C THR A 162 10.89 10.73 4.56
N PHE A 163 11.71 10.35 3.56
CA PHE A 163 12.91 11.09 3.19
C PHE A 163 12.61 12.55 2.80
N LEU A 164 11.51 12.78 2.08
CA LEU A 164 11.05 14.13 1.73
C LEU A 164 10.38 14.87 2.89
N GLY A 165 10.04 14.17 3.98
CA GLY A 165 9.32 14.73 5.13
C GLY A 165 7.83 14.97 4.87
N ASN A 166 7.20 14.22 3.96
CA ASN A 166 5.73 14.31 3.77
C ASN A 166 4.97 13.78 4.99
N TRP A 167 5.49 12.74 5.63
CA TRP A 167 5.03 12.20 6.91
C TRP A 167 6.21 11.67 7.71
N THR A 168 6.00 11.46 9.00
CA THR A 168 6.98 10.91 9.93
C THR A 168 6.33 9.88 10.85
N TRP A 169 6.90 8.68 10.88
CA TRP A 169 6.43 7.60 11.75
C TRP A 169 6.90 7.78 13.20
N ALA A 170 6.03 7.40 14.14
CA ALA A 170 6.34 7.37 15.55
C ALA A 170 7.35 6.27 15.86
N ALA A 171 8.48 6.63 16.50
CA ALA A 171 9.52 5.66 16.87
C ALA A 171 9.02 4.62 17.89
N ASN A 172 8.03 4.99 18.71
CA ASN A 172 7.29 4.09 19.60
C ASN A 172 5.85 4.03 19.11
N VAL A 173 5.39 2.83 18.75
CA VAL A 173 4.02 2.59 18.26
C VAL A 173 3.05 2.80 19.43
N PRO A 174 2.17 3.83 19.37
CA PRO A 174 1.28 4.16 20.47
C PRO A 174 0.45 2.96 20.94
N TRP A 175 0.27 2.84 22.25
CA TRP A 175 -0.55 1.82 22.93
C TRP A 175 -0.09 0.35 22.81
N THR A 176 1.03 0.06 22.15
CA THR A 176 1.49 -1.33 21.93
C THR A 176 2.80 -1.69 22.62
N GLY A 177 3.62 -0.69 23.00
CA GLY A 177 4.96 -0.90 23.53
C GLY A 177 5.99 -1.37 22.49
N LEU A 178 5.61 -1.39 21.21
CA LEU A 178 6.49 -1.73 20.10
C LEU A 178 7.27 -0.50 19.61
N THR A 179 8.41 -0.73 18.98
CA THR A 179 9.20 0.29 18.28
C THR A 179 9.09 0.11 16.79
N ALA A 180 9.26 1.20 16.04
CA ALA A 180 9.22 1.20 14.59
C ALA A 180 10.30 2.14 14.01
N TRP A 181 10.80 1.81 12.83
CA TRP A 181 11.62 2.73 12.04
C TRP A 181 10.78 3.79 11.35
N ASN A 182 11.46 4.82 10.82
CA ASN A 182 10.85 5.83 9.96
C ASN A 182 11.45 5.72 8.54
N PRO A 183 10.79 5.00 7.61
CA PRO A 183 9.51 4.30 7.76
C PRO A 183 9.65 2.88 8.34
N PRO A 184 8.56 2.25 8.83
CA PRO A 184 8.55 0.85 9.21
C PRO A 184 8.82 -0.03 7.99
N LEU A 185 9.68 -1.04 8.16
CA LEU A 185 10.14 -1.88 7.06
C LEU A 185 8.98 -2.58 6.30
N LEU A 186 7.92 -2.94 7.03
CA LEU A 186 6.85 -3.82 6.56
C LEU A 186 5.46 -3.24 6.70
N VAL A 187 5.33 -1.91 6.60
CA VAL A 187 4.01 -1.26 6.47
C VAL A 187 3.21 -1.81 5.27
N GLY A 188 3.89 -2.38 4.28
CA GLY A 188 3.33 -3.20 3.20
C GLY A 188 2.36 -4.32 3.65
N ALA A 189 2.42 -4.77 4.91
CA ALA A 189 1.45 -5.71 5.46
C ALA A 189 0.01 -5.15 5.47
N PHE A 190 -0.17 -3.85 5.75
CA PHE A 190 -1.49 -3.21 5.70
C PHE A 190 -2.02 -3.11 4.27
N TYR A 191 -1.13 -2.91 3.30
CA TYR A 191 -1.48 -2.97 1.88
C TYR A 191 -1.96 -4.38 1.50
N CYS A 192 -1.24 -5.43 1.92
CA CYS A 192 -1.67 -6.81 1.66
C CYS A 192 -3.08 -7.10 2.20
N PHE A 193 -3.39 -6.57 3.39
CA PHE A 193 -4.72 -6.68 3.98
C PHE A 193 -5.77 -5.91 3.18
N GLY A 194 -5.48 -4.67 2.78
CA GLY A 194 -6.34 -3.88 1.90
C GLY A 194 -6.61 -4.58 0.56
N ASP A 195 -5.59 -5.14 -0.07
CA ASP A 195 -5.69 -5.88 -1.33
C ASP A 195 -6.61 -7.10 -1.20
N LEU A 196 -6.51 -7.83 -0.08
CA LEU A 196 -7.42 -8.93 0.23
C LEU A 196 -8.87 -8.43 0.31
N LEU A 197 -9.13 -7.33 1.01
CA LEU A 197 -10.49 -6.77 1.13
C LEU A 197 -11.05 -6.28 -0.21
N VAL A 198 -10.20 -5.70 -1.06
CA VAL A 198 -10.56 -5.29 -2.43
C VAL A 198 -10.92 -6.51 -3.27
N ASN A 199 -10.09 -7.55 -3.27
CA ASN A 199 -10.35 -8.78 -4.01
C ASN A 199 -11.66 -9.47 -3.57
N LEU A 200 -11.92 -9.55 -2.26
CA LEU A 200 -13.17 -10.07 -1.73
C LEU A 200 -14.38 -9.24 -2.16
N SER A 201 -14.24 -7.91 -2.22
CA SER A 201 -15.29 -7.01 -2.67
C SER A 201 -15.59 -7.21 -4.16
N VAL A 202 -14.55 -7.30 -4.99
CA VAL A 202 -14.69 -7.57 -6.43
C VAL A 202 -15.38 -8.90 -6.65
N ALA A 203 -14.93 -9.99 -6.01
CA ALA A 203 -15.56 -11.31 -6.12
C ALA A 203 -17.07 -11.26 -5.80
N LYS A 204 -17.44 -10.56 -4.72
CA LYS A 204 -18.84 -10.37 -4.32
C LYS A 204 -19.66 -9.58 -5.35
N PHE A 205 -19.13 -8.48 -5.90
CA PHE A 205 -19.87 -7.59 -6.82
C PHE A 205 -19.85 -8.06 -8.29
N GLU A 206 -18.92 -8.95 -8.64
CA GLU A 206 -18.90 -9.67 -9.93
C GLU A 206 -19.73 -10.96 -9.88
N GLY A 207 -20.17 -11.40 -8.71
CA GLY A 207 -21.02 -12.59 -8.56
C GLY A 207 -20.26 -13.92 -8.63
N GLN A 208 -18.94 -13.88 -8.37
CA GLN A 208 -18.12 -15.09 -8.29
C GLN A 208 -18.38 -15.83 -6.96
N PRO A 209 -18.55 -17.16 -6.96
CA PRO A 209 -18.59 -17.94 -5.73
C PRO A 209 -17.29 -17.73 -4.94
N MET A 210 -17.39 -17.50 -3.63
CA MET A 210 -16.23 -17.34 -2.73
C MET A 210 -15.22 -18.50 -2.80
N ALA A 211 -15.63 -19.68 -3.30
CA ALA A 211 -14.79 -20.84 -3.53
C ALA A 211 -13.88 -20.74 -4.77
N GLU A 212 -14.24 -19.91 -5.77
CA GLU A 212 -13.48 -19.72 -7.02
C GLU A 212 -12.41 -18.63 -6.93
N VAL A 213 -12.39 -17.86 -5.83
CA VAL A 213 -11.30 -16.90 -5.53
C VAL A 213 -9.94 -17.60 -5.43
N ASN A 214 -9.92 -18.92 -5.19
CA ASN A 214 -8.71 -19.74 -5.22
C ASN A 214 -8.35 -20.33 -6.59
N HIS A 215 -9.20 -20.22 -7.62
CA HIS A 215 -9.02 -20.97 -8.88
C HIS A 215 -9.06 -20.15 -10.18
N ASP A 216 -9.51 -18.89 -10.18
CA ASP A 216 -9.57 -18.07 -11.41
C ASP A 216 -8.30 -17.26 -11.71
N VAL A 217 -7.20 -17.47 -10.97
CA VAL A 217 -5.92 -16.75 -11.14
C VAL A 217 -4.83 -17.60 -11.83
N LEU A 218 -5.13 -18.87 -12.13
CA LEU A 218 -4.23 -19.79 -12.84
C LEU A 218 -4.63 -20.03 -14.30
N GLY A 219 -5.42 -19.11 -14.88
CA GLY A 219 -5.69 -19.03 -16.32
C GLY A 219 -4.83 -18.00 -17.01
#